data_AF-H6NJR4-F1
#
_entry.id   AF-H6NJR4-F1
#
_cell.length_a   1.000
_cell.length_b   1.000
_cell.length_c   1.000
_cell.angle_alpha   90.00
_cell.angle_beta   90.00
_cell.angle_gamma   90.00
#
_symmetry.space_group_name_H-M   'P 1'
#
loop_
_entity.id
_entity.type
_entity.pdbx_description
1 polymer ?
#
loop_
_entity_poly.entity_id
_entity_poly.type
_entity_poly.pdbx_seq_one_letter_code
_entity_poly.pdbx_strand_id
1 'polypeptide(L)'
;MSMEQFFTVEETAVMLGKEPRQIYQWLALGELTGYQRKGRKSRWEIPASSLKPLLPGKLRERDRLILDLIGELRVMEEAAEGRLLQELMVRMADRLQPESEDEERSLQKKQACRSAGLITADTPGWEVLALFDLIDKMKSGGITKEAGYQILTDNDWVVWYEHMTNELVCTPAPFPQEELEEVL
;
A
#
# COMPACT_ATOMS: atom_id res chain seq x y z
N MET A 1 17.14 -30.22 -14.13
CA MET A 1 17.44 -29.76 -12.75
C MET A 1 16.35 -28.78 -12.38
N SER A 2 15.49 -29.07 -11.40
CA SER A 2 14.48 -28.09 -10.97
C SER A 2 15.19 -26.98 -10.20
N MET A 3 15.15 -25.75 -10.70
CA MET A 3 15.58 -24.60 -9.91
C MET A 3 14.61 -24.48 -8.73
N GLU A 4 15.12 -24.62 -7.50
CA GLU A 4 14.33 -24.40 -6.29
C GLU A 4 13.87 -22.94 -6.28
N GLN A 5 12.56 -22.73 -6.10
CA GLN A 5 11.99 -21.39 -6.01
C GLN A 5 12.17 -20.85 -4.59
N PHE A 6 12.54 -19.57 -4.48
CA PHE A 6 12.74 -18.89 -3.21
C PHE A 6 11.73 -17.74 -3.06
N PHE A 7 11.28 -17.55 -1.84
CA PHE A 7 10.30 -16.54 -1.46
C PHE A 7 10.86 -15.62 -0.37
N THR A 8 10.36 -14.41 -0.33
CA THR A 8 10.61 -13.45 0.75
C THR A 8 9.76 -13.76 1.97
N VAL A 9 10.04 -13.05 3.06
CA VAL A 9 9.21 -13.05 4.26
C VAL A 9 7.80 -12.58 3.92
N GLU A 10 7.68 -11.54 3.10
CA GLU A 10 6.41 -10.92 2.72
C GLU A 10 5.56 -11.87 1.86
N GLU A 11 6.15 -12.49 0.82
CA GLU A 11 5.47 -13.52 0.01
C GLU A 11 5.05 -14.72 0.86
N THR A 12 5.92 -15.16 1.78
CA THR A 12 5.63 -16.25 2.71
C THR A 12 4.48 -15.91 3.66
N ALA A 13 4.45 -14.68 4.18
CA ALA A 13 3.40 -14.20 5.07
C ALA A 13 2.04 -14.24 4.38
N VAL A 14 1.97 -13.77 3.12
CA VAL A 14 0.75 -13.85 2.30
C VAL A 14 0.35 -15.30 2.05
N MET A 15 1.29 -16.15 1.61
CA MET A 15 1.04 -17.57 1.34
C MET A 15 0.47 -18.34 2.54
N LEU A 16 0.87 -17.98 3.75
CA LEU A 16 0.47 -18.66 4.99
C LEU A 16 -0.67 -17.94 5.74
N GLY A 17 -1.12 -16.78 5.23
CA GLY A 17 -2.10 -15.94 5.93
C GLY A 17 -1.61 -15.48 7.30
N LYS A 18 -0.35 -15.06 7.39
CA LYS A 18 0.35 -14.64 8.62
C LYS A 18 0.87 -13.22 8.49
N GLU A 19 1.23 -12.64 9.63
CA GLU A 19 1.96 -11.38 9.67
C GLU A 19 3.45 -11.61 9.38
N PRO A 20 4.15 -10.71 8.64
CA PRO A 20 5.58 -10.84 8.37
C PRO A 20 6.42 -11.03 9.64
N ARG A 21 6.02 -10.39 10.75
CA ARG A 21 6.66 -10.55 12.06
C ARG A 21 6.67 -12.00 12.55
N GLN A 22 5.60 -12.76 12.31
CA GLN A 22 5.52 -14.16 12.69
C GLN A 22 6.47 -15.01 11.86
N ILE A 23 6.64 -14.70 10.57
CA ILE A 23 7.60 -15.38 9.70
C ILE A 23 9.05 -15.13 10.18
N TYR A 24 9.38 -13.89 10.55
CA TYR A 24 10.69 -13.59 11.17
C TYR A 24 10.92 -14.35 12.47
N GLN A 25 9.90 -14.53 13.30
CA GLN A 25 9.99 -15.33 14.52
C GLN A 25 10.28 -16.80 14.21
N TRP A 26 9.57 -17.39 13.25
CA TRP A 26 9.82 -18.78 12.84
C TRP A 26 11.21 -19.00 12.26
N LEU A 27 11.73 -18.03 11.50
CA LEU A 27 13.11 -18.05 11.01
C LEU A 27 14.13 -17.97 12.16
N ALA A 28 13.87 -17.12 13.17
CA ALA A 28 14.77 -16.97 14.32
C ALA A 28 14.76 -18.21 15.25
N LEU A 29 13.61 -18.88 15.37
CA LEU A 29 13.44 -20.10 16.17
C LEU A 29 13.86 -21.38 15.44
N GLY A 30 14.18 -21.30 14.14
CA GLY A 30 14.53 -22.46 13.31
C GLY A 30 13.33 -23.34 12.93
N GLU A 31 12.10 -22.86 13.17
CA GLU A 31 10.85 -23.52 12.77
C GLU A 31 10.58 -23.38 11.26
N LEU A 32 11.19 -22.38 10.63
CA LEU A 32 11.18 -22.17 9.19
C LEU A 32 12.63 -22.07 8.67
N THR A 33 12.95 -22.80 7.60
CA THR A 33 14.28 -22.71 6.99
C THR A 33 14.35 -21.50 6.07
N GLY A 34 15.41 -20.71 6.15
CA GLY A 34 15.65 -19.61 5.24
C GLY A 34 17.12 -19.20 5.20
N TYR A 35 17.49 -18.44 4.18
CA TYR A 35 18.85 -17.99 3.92
C TYR A 35 18.91 -16.46 3.91
N GLN A 36 19.83 -15.88 4.66
CA GLN A 36 20.08 -14.44 4.58
C GLN A 36 20.99 -14.12 3.39
N ARG A 37 20.52 -13.26 2.48
CA ARG A 37 21.36 -12.78 1.37
C ARG A 37 22.40 -11.78 1.90
N LYS A 38 23.68 -12.04 1.67
CA LYS A 38 24.77 -11.09 2.03
C LYS A 38 24.71 -9.85 1.13
N GLY A 39 24.82 -8.66 1.71
CA GLY A 39 25.00 -7.39 0.98
C GLY A 39 23.78 -6.46 0.88
N ARG A 40 22.59 -6.93 1.26
CA ARG A 40 21.44 -6.05 1.53
C ARG A 40 20.97 -6.37 2.94
N LYS A 41 20.95 -5.38 3.85
CA LYS A 41 20.36 -5.58 5.18
C LYS A 41 18.96 -6.19 4.97
N SER A 42 18.70 -7.32 5.63
CA SER A 42 17.37 -7.93 5.82
C SER A 42 16.56 -8.29 4.56
N ARG A 43 17.06 -9.18 3.69
CA ARG A 43 16.19 -10.02 2.84
C ARG A 43 16.49 -11.51 3.11
N TRP A 44 15.57 -12.17 3.80
CA TRP A 44 15.57 -13.63 3.93
C TRP A 44 14.97 -14.25 2.66
N GLU A 45 15.58 -15.33 2.20
CA GLU A 45 15.11 -16.16 1.09
C GLU A 45 14.70 -17.53 1.65
N ILE A 46 13.42 -17.86 1.48
CA ILE A 46 12.76 -19.04 2.05
C ILE A 46 12.49 -20.01 0.89
N PRO A 47 13.08 -21.22 0.90
CA PRO A 47 12.88 -22.17 -0.17
C PRO A 47 11.46 -22.73 -0.18
N ALA A 48 10.92 -22.98 -1.37
CA ALA A 48 9.60 -23.59 -1.58
C ALA A 48 9.43 -24.92 -0.82
N SER A 49 10.51 -25.70 -0.70
CA SER A 49 10.55 -26.96 0.03
C SER A 49 10.22 -26.80 1.52
N SER A 50 10.66 -25.70 2.14
CA SER A 50 10.37 -25.37 3.53
C SER A 50 8.94 -24.88 3.74
N LEU A 51 8.31 -24.30 2.70
CA LEU A 51 6.93 -23.79 2.78
C LEU A 51 5.89 -24.86 2.48
N LYS A 52 6.21 -25.80 1.58
CA LYS A 52 5.30 -26.86 1.12
C LYS A 52 4.51 -27.56 2.23
N PRO A 53 5.09 -27.95 3.38
CA PRO A 53 4.33 -28.59 4.47
C PRO A 53 3.40 -27.64 5.23
N LEU A 54 3.63 -26.32 5.15
CA LEU A 54 2.89 -25.29 5.87
C LEU A 54 1.78 -24.66 5.02
N LEU A 55 1.85 -24.82 3.69
CA LEU A 55 0.90 -24.20 2.76
C LEU A 55 -0.50 -24.78 2.93
N PRO A 56 -1.54 -23.94 2.95
CA PRO A 56 -2.91 -24.41 2.83
C PRO A 56 -3.11 -25.10 1.47
N GLY A 57 -3.87 -26.19 1.43
CA GLY A 57 -4.08 -26.98 0.21
C GLY A 57 -4.67 -26.20 -0.98
N LYS A 58 -5.30 -25.04 -0.71
CA LYS A 58 -5.64 -24.02 -1.71
C LYS A 58 -5.44 -22.63 -1.11
N LEU A 59 -4.72 -21.77 -1.84
CA LEU A 59 -4.66 -20.33 -1.54
C LEU A 59 -6.00 -19.67 -1.88
N ARG A 60 -6.38 -18.65 -1.10
CA ARG A 60 -7.54 -17.82 -1.45
C ARG A 60 -7.23 -17.03 -2.73
N GLU A 61 -8.26 -16.68 -3.48
CA GLU A 61 -8.14 -15.90 -4.71
C GLU A 61 -7.43 -14.56 -4.47
N ARG A 62 -7.79 -13.87 -3.39
CA ARG A 62 -7.11 -12.66 -2.93
C ARG A 62 -5.61 -12.88 -2.67
N ASP A 63 -5.23 -13.97 -2.02
CA ASP A 63 -3.83 -14.25 -1.70
C ASP A 63 -3.03 -14.56 -2.97
N ARG A 64 -3.63 -15.26 -3.95
CA ARG A 64 -3.01 -15.47 -5.27
C ARG A 64 -2.80 -14.15 -6.00
N LEU A 65 -3.82 -13.30 -6.04
CA LEU A 65 -3.71 -11.98 -6.65
C LEU A 65 -2.58 -11.17 -6.02
N ILE A 66 -2.47 -11.15 -4.68
CA ILE A 66 -1.37 -10.45 -3.99
C ILE A 66 0.00 -11.00 -4.42
N LEU A 67 0.16 -12.32 -4.54
CA LEU A 67 1.42 -12.94 -4.94
C LEU A 67 1.79 -12.63 -6.40
N ASP A 68 0.81 -12.68 -7.31
CA ASP A 68 1.01 -12.30 -8.71
C ASP A 68 1.47 -10.83 -8.80
N LEU A 69 0.89 -9.95 -7.98
CA LEU A 69 1.24 -8.53 -7.91
C LEU A 69 2.64 -8.29 -7.33
N ILE A 70 3.06 -9.04 -6.31
CA ILE A 70 4.45 -8.97 -5.80
C ILE A 70 5.45 -9.43 -6.88
N GLY A 71 5.09 -10.46 -7.66
CA GLY A 71 5.88 -10.92 -8.80
C GLY A 71 6.04 -9.84 -9.86
N GLU A 72 4.94 -9.20 -10.28
CA GLU A 72 4.94 -8.08 -11.23
C GLU A 72 5.79 -6.91 -10.71
N LEU A 73 5.64 -6.53 -9.43
CA LEU A 73 6.44 -5.48 -8.78
C LEU A 73 7.94 -5.76 -8.84
N ARG A 74 8.36 -7.00 -8.59
CA ARG A 74 9.79 -7.38 -8.60
C ARG A 74 10.42 -7.28 -9.97
N VAL A 75 9.70 -7.73 -11.00
CA VAL A 75 10.15 -7.62 -12.40
C VAL A 75 10.30 -6.13 -12.79
N MET A 76 9.48 -5.26 -12.23
CA MET A 76 9.48 -3.82 -12.51
C MET A 76 10.48 -3.03 -11.66
N GLU A 77 10.75 -3.43 -10.41
CA GLU A 77 11.84 -2.90 -9.57
C GLU A 77 13.20 -3.08 -10.26
N GLU A 78 13.37 -4.18 -11.00
CA GLU A 78 14.55 -4.42 -11.85
C GLU A 78 14.57 -3.58 -13.13
N ALA A 79 13.42 -3.07 -13.61
CA ALA A 79 13.27 -2.31 -14.85
C ALA A 79 13.21 -0.77 -14.67
N ALA A 80 13.08 -0.28 -13.43
CA ALA A 80 13.21 1.12 -13.01
C ALA A 80 12.53 2.19 -13.91
N GLU A 81 11.21 2.25 -13.92
CA GLU A 81 10.48 3.49 -14.26
C GLU A 81 9.30 3.72 -13.30
N GLY A 82 9.29 4.85 -12.60
CA GLY A 82 8.25 5.18 -11.60
C GLY A 82 6.82 5.19 -12.16
N ARG A 83 6.66 5.40 -13.47
CA ARG A 83 5.37 5.37 -14.17
C ARG A 83 4.77 3.96 -14.25
N LEU A 84 5.63 2.96 -14.43
CA LEU A 84 5.26 1.55 -14.47
C LEU A 84 4.76 1.10 -13.09
N LEU A 85 5.44 1.52 -12.02
CA LEU A 85 5.00 1.28 -10.65
C LEU A 85 3.63 1.91 -10.35
N GLN A 86 3.39 3.14 -10.81
CA GLN A 86 2.08 3.81 -10.69
C GLN A 86 0.98 3.05 -11.42
N GLU A 87 1.22 2.62 -12.66
CA GLU A 87 0.23 1.86 -13.44
C GLU A 87 -0.11 0.52 -12.77
N LEU A 88 0.88 -0.12 -12.15
CA LEU A 88 0.66 -1.35 -11.39
C LEU A 88 -0.19 -1.11 -10.14
N MET A 89 0.11 -0.06 -9.38
CA MET A 89 -0.67 0.27 -8.17
C MET A 89 -2.14 0.58 -8.49
N VAL A 90 -2.44 1.14 -9.67
CA VAL A 90 -3.82 1.32 -10.15
C VAL A 90 -4.49 -0.02 -10.45
N ARG A 91 -3.80 -0.90 -11.19
CA ARG A 91 -4.31 -2.26 -11.46
C ARG A 91 -4.50 -3.07 -10.16
N MET A 92 -3.67 -2.81 -9.15
CA MET A 92 -3.79 -3.41 -7.82
C MET A 92 -5.02 -2.90 -7.08
N ALA A 93 -5.27 -1.59 -7.10
CA ALA A 93 -6.44 -0.98 -6.46
C ALA A 93 -7.75 -1.46 -7.09
N ASP A 94 -7.80 -1.57 -8.42
CA ASP A 94 -8.93 -2.14 -9.18
C ASP A 94 -9.23 -3.59 -8.74
N ARG A 95 -8.20 -4.43 -8.60
CA ARG A 95 -8.36 -5.85 -8.23
C ARG A 95 -8.64 -6.10 -6.74
N LEU A 96 -8.38 -5.12 -5.89
CA LEU A 96 -8.52 -5.25 -4.43
C LEU A 96 -9.72 -4.46 -3.88
N GLN A 97 -10.57 -3.88 -4.73
CA GLN A 97 -11.73 -3.13 -4.28
C GLN A 97 -12.61 -3.97 -3.34
N PRO A 98 -13.05 -3.41 -2.20
CA PRO A 98 -14.15 -3.99 -1.45
C PRO A 98 -15.41 -3.97 -2.33
N GLU A 99 -16.19 -5.04 -2.27
CA GLU A 99 -17.53 -5.07 -2.87
C GLU A 99 -18.37 -3.96 -2.20
N SER A 100 -18.81 -2.98 -2.98
CA SER A 100 -19.57 -1.77 -2.61
C SER A 100 -18.78 -0.62 -1.99
N GLU A 101 -18.29 0.27 -2.87
CA GLU A 101 -18.22 1.70 -2.53
C GLU A 101 -19.54 2.37 -2.92
N ASP A 102 -20.04 3.23 -2.04
CA ASP A 102 -21.18 4.10 -2.28
C ASP A 102 -20.85 5.07 -3.42
N GLU A 103 -21.54 4.91 -4.57
CA GLU A 103 -21.29 5.68 -5.79
C GLU A 103 -21.37 7.20 -5.55
N GLU A 104 -22.23 7.65 -4.64
CA GLU A 104 -22.41 9.07 -4.33
C GLU A 104 -21.17 9.64 -3.62
N ARG A 105 -20.60 8.89 -2.68
CA ARG A 105 -19.36 9.27 -1.98
C ARG A 105 -18.17 9.26 -2.93
N SER A 106 -18.07 8.28 -3.82
CA SER A 106 -17.02 8.24 -4.84
C SER A 106 -17.06 9.46 -5.77
N LEU A 107 -18.27 9.88 -6.16
CA LEU A 107 -18.47 11.05 -7.02
C LEU A 107 -18.07 12.36 -6.33
N GLN A 108 -18.39 12.51 -5.03
CA GLN A 108 -17.96 13.65 -4.22
C GLN A 108 -16.43 13.74 -4.10
N LYS A 109 -15.77 12.60 -3.82
CA LYS A 109 -14.30 12.51 -3.76
C LYS A 109 -13.66 12.90 -5.10
N LYS A 110 -14.20 12.42 -6.22
CA LYS A 110 -13.75 12.82 -7.57
C LYS A 110 -13.92 14.32 -7.82
N GLN A 111 -15.05 14.91 -7.43
CA GLN A 111 -15.28 16.35 -7.61
C GLN A 111 -14.29 17.20 -6.82
N ALA A 112 -13.99 16.84 -5.57
CA ALA A 112 -12.98 17.52 -4.76
C ALA A 112 -11.57 17.43 -5.39
N CYS A 113 -11.23 16.29 -5.97
CA CYS A 113 -9.95 16.12 -6.67
C CYS A 113 -9.90 16.93 -7.97
N ARG A 114 -10.99 16.95 -8.75
CA ARG A 114 -11.08 17.74 -9.99
C ARG A 114 -10.98 19.25 -9.73
N SER A 115 -11.60 19.75 -8.67
CA SER A 115 -11.52 21.17 -8.31
C SER A 115 -10.11 21.59 -7.88
N ALA A 116 -9.32 20.66 -7.32
CA ALA A 116 -7.89 20.83 -7.06
C ALA A 116 -6.98 20.61 -8.30
N GLY A 117 -7.58 20.36 -9.47
CA GLY A 117 -6.86 20.10 -10.71
C GLY A 117 -6.13 18.75 -10.73
N LEU A 118 -6.50 17.80 -9.87
CA LEU A 118 -5.91 16.46 -9.83
C LEU A 118 -6.44 15.57 -10.94
N ILE A 119 -5.59 14.65 -11.41
CA ILE A 119 -5.99 13.63 -12.38
C ILE A 119 -7.01 12.70 -11.72
N THR A 120 -8.22 12.67 -12.28
CA THR A 120 -9.25 11.70 -11.93
C THR A 120 -9.68 10.98 -13.21
N ALA A 121 -9.76 9.65 -13.15
CA ALA A 121 -10.25 8.83 -14.25
C ALA A 121 -11.58 8.20 -13.85
N ASP A 122 -12.44 7.92 -14.85
CA ASP A 122 -13.64 7.11 -14.64
C ASP A 122 -13.30 5.61 -14.72
N THR A 123 -12.22 5.26 -14.04
CA THR A 123 -11.73 3.90 -13.88
C THR A 123 -11.54 3.61 -12.40
N PRO A 124 -11.68 2.35 -11.98
CA PRO A 124 -11.31 1.94 -10.62
C PRO A 124 -9.83 2.25 -10.32
N GLY A 125 -9.52 2.52 -9.05
CA GLY A 125 -8.16 2.86 -8.61
C GLY A 125 -7.72 4.29 -8.95
N TRP A 126 -8.65 5.17 -9.35
CA TRP A 126 -8.36 6.59 -9.62
C TRP A 126 -7.86 7.33 -8.38
N GLU A 127 -8.23 6.88 -7.17
CA GLU A 127 -7.79 7.44 -5.89
C GLU A 127 -6.27 7.37 -5.76
N VAL A 128 -5.67 6.27 -6.21
CA VAL A 128 -4.22 6.08 -6.18
C VAL A 128 -3.52 7.05 -7.12
N LEU A 129 -4.04 7.20 -8.35
CA LEU A 129 -3.50 8.17 -9.31
C LEU A 129 -3.60 9.61 -8.80
N ALA A 130 -4.75 9.96 -8.24
CA ALA A 130 -4.99 11.29 -7.68
C ALA A 130 -4.06 11.55 -6.49
N LEU A 131 -3.81 10.57 -5.64
CA LEU A 131 -2.87 10.69 -4.52
C LEU A 131 -1.42 10.90 -5.00
N PHE A 132 -0.97 10.16 -6.02
CA PHE A 132 0.36 10.37 -6.60
C PHE A 132 0.52 11.75 -7.25
N ASP A 133 -0.46 12.17 -8.06
CA ASP A 133 -0.46 13.49 -8.70
C ASP A 133 -0.49 14.61 -7.65
N LEU A 134 -1.22 14.42 -6.54
CA LEU A 134 -1.21 15.32 -5.40
C LEU A 134 0.17 15.43 -4.75
N ILE A 135 0.82 14.30 -4.46
CA ILE A 135 2.18 14.27 -3.89
C ILE A 135 3.16 15.03 -4.80
N ASP A 136 3.11 14.79 -6.11
CA ASP A 136 4.00 15.43 -7.08
C ASP A 136 3.74 16.94 -7.19
N LYS A 137 2.47 17.36 -7.16
CA LYS A 137 2.09 18.78 -7.15
C LYS A 137 2.48 19.50 -5.86
N MET A 138 2.37 18.85 -4.71
CA MET A 138 2.85 19.40 -3.45
C MET A 138 4.38 19.57 -3.44
N LYS A 139 5.11 18.58 -3.96
CA LYS A 139 6.60 18.65 -4.05
C LYS A 139 7.09 19.70 -5.04
N SER A 140 6.40 19.87 -6.17
CA SER A 140 6.73 20.87 -7.20
C SER A 140 6.22 22.28 -6.88
N GLY A 141 5.44 22.46 -5.80
CA GLY A 141 4.85 23.74 -5.42
C GLY A 141 3.61 24.15 -6.24
N GLY A 142 3.05 23.22 -7.04
CA GLY A 142 1.81 23.44 -7.78
C GLY A 142 0.55 23.47 -6.91
N ILE A 143 0.62 22.90 -5.71
CA ILE A 143 -0.41 22.96 -4.67
C ILE A 143 0.27 23.33 -3.33
N THR A 144 -0.32 24.25 -2.56
CA THR A 144 0.21 24.60 -1.22
C THR A 144 0.03 23.44 -0.25
N LYS A 145 0.89 23.35 0.78
CA LYS A 145 0.81 22.25 1.75
C LYS A 145 -0.55 22.21 2.45
N GLU A 146 -1.10 23.36 2.79
CA GLU A 146 -2.39 23.51 3.46
C GLU A 146 -3.53 22.98 2.58
N ALA A 147 -3.55 23.37 1.29
CA ALA A 147 -4.56 22.88 0.34
C ALA A 147 -4.40 21.37 0.10
N GLY A 148 -3.16 20.88 0.01
CA GLY A 148 -2.89 19.45 -0.14
C GLY A 148 -3.35 18.62 1.05
N TYR A 149 -3.09 19.09 2.27
CA TYR A 149 -3.53 18.42 3.50
C TYR A 149 -5.05 18.38 3.65
N GLN A 150 -5.75 19.43 3.21
CA GLN A 150 -7.21 19.42 3.18
C GLN A 150 -7.74 18.33 2.23
N ILE A 151 -7.18 18.22 1.02
CA ILE A 151 -7.56 17.16 0.05
C ILE A 151 -7.30 15.76 0.63
N LEU A 152 -6.17 15.56 1.31
CA LEU A 152 -5.87 14.29 1.97
C LEU A 152 -6.89 13.95 3.06
N THR A 153 -7.35 14.95 3.81
CA THR A 153 -8.34 14.78 4.88
C THR A 153 -9.71 14.46 4.30
N ASP A 154 -10.18 15.25 3.32
CA ASP A 154 -11.50 15.11 2.69
C ASP A 154 -11.68 13.75 1.97
N ASN A 155 -10.57 13.14 1.54
CA ASN A 155 -10.59 11.87 0.81
C ASN A 155 -10.21 10.65 1.67
N ASP A 156 -9.92 10.82 2.97
CA ASP A 156 -9.43 9.79 3.88
C ASP A 156 -8.06 9.19 3.46
N TRP A 157 -7.18 10.01 2.88
CA TRP A 157 -5.89 9.58 2.31
C TRP A 157 -4.67 9.87 3.19
N VAL A 158 -4.85 10.48 4.35
CA VAL A 158 -3.75 10.88 5.26
C VAL A 158 -2.78 9.71 5.54
N VAL A 159 -3.30 8.57 5.99
CA VAL A 159 -2.47 7.39 6.32
C VAL A 159 -1.64 6.91 5.12
N TRP A 160 -2.24 6.92 3.93
CA TRP A 160 -1.57 6.53 2.69
C TRP A 160 -0.47 7.51 2.31
N TYR A 161 -0.73 8.81 2.42
CA TYR A 161 0.27 9.85 2.18
C TYR A 161 1.46 9.75 3.13
N GLU A 162 1.22 9.60 4.44
CA GLU A 162 2.28 9.49 5.45
C GLU A 162 3.15 8.26 5.19
N HIS A 163 2.54 7.14 4.81
CA HIS A 163 3.27 5.93 4.45
C HIS A 163 4.14 6.11 3.19
N MET A 164 3.61 6.79 2.17
CA MET A 164 4.30 6.96 0.89
C MET A 164 5.40 8.03 0.92
N THR A 165 5.28 9.03 1.79
CA THR A 165 6.19 10.18 1.82
C THR A 165 7.11 10.21 3.04
N ASN A 166 6.78 9.47 4.10
CA ASN A 166 7.34 9.62 5.45
C ASN A 166 7.18 11.06 6.02
N GLU A 167 6.27 11.87 5.48
CA GLU A 167 5.90 13.18 6.01
C GLU A 167 4.64 13.04 6.85
N LEU A 168 4.64 13.60 8.07
CA LEU A 168 3.46 13.63 8.94
C LEU A 168 2.53 14.78 8.53
N VAL A 169 1.24 14.49 8.43
CA VAL A 169 0.23 15.51 8.16
C VAL A 169 -0.25 16.09 9.49
N CYS A 170 0.31 17.24 9.87
CA CYS A 170 -0.22 18.00 10.99
C CYS A 170 -1.44 18.80 10.54
N THR A 171 -2.63 18.21 10.59
CA THR A 171 -3.86 19.02 10.52
C THR A 171 -4.03 19.78 11.84
N PRO A 172 -4.50 21.04 11.81
CA PRO A 172 -5.05 21.64 13.03
C PRO A 172 -6.23 20.75 13.44
N ALA A 173 -6.11 20.10 14.59
CA ALA A 173 -7.21 19.36 15.16
C ALA A 173 -8.45 20.27 15.20
N PRO A 174 -9.67 19.78 14.89
CA PRO A 174 -10.84 20.41 15.45
C PRO A 174 -10.68 20.21 16.97
N PHE A 175 -10.15 21.21 17.67
CA PHE A 175 -10.38 21.27 19.09
C PHE A 175 -11.91 21.24 19.24
N PRO A 176 -12.50 20.26 19.95
CA PRO A 176 -13.83 20.50 20.47
C PRO A 176 -13.67 21.75 21.32
N GLN A 177 -14.36 22.82 20.95
CA GLN A 177 -14.65 23.89 21.89
C GLN A 177 -15.59 23.24 22.92
N GLU A 178 -15.02 22.45 23.84
CA GLU A 178 -15.70 22.17 25.10
C GLU A 178 -15.96 23.54 25.71
N GLU A 179 -17.25 23.82 25.84
CA GLU A 179 -17.82 24.99 26.45
C GLU A 179 -17.08 25.22 27.78
N LEU A 180 -16.21 26.22 27.81
CA LEU A 180 -15.86 26.90 29.05
C LEU A 180 -17.12 27.69 29.45
N GLU A 181 -18.16 26.98 29.90
CA GLU A 181 -19.17 27.58 30.74
C GLU A 181 -18.45 28.07 32.00
N GLU A 182 -18.43 29.39 32.13
CA GLU A 182 -18.01 30.12 33.31
C GLU A 182 -18.75 29.55 34.53
N VAL A 183 -18.03 28.83 35.39
CA VAL A 183 -18.46 28.69 36.79
C VAL A 183 -18.08 30.00 37.48
N LEU A 184 -19.03 30.94 37.48
CA LEU A 184 -19.10 32.03 38.46
C LEU A 184 -19.99 31.59 39.63
#